data_AF-A0A2N1KK41-F1
#
_entry.id   AF-A0A2N1KK41-F1
#
_cell.length_a   1.000
_cell.length_b   1.000
_cell.length_c   1.000
_cell.angle_alpha   90.00
_cell.angle_beta   90.00
_cell.angle_gamma   90.00
#
_symmetry.space_group_name_H-M   'P 1'
#
loop_
_entity.id
_entity.type
_entity.pdbx_description
1 polymer ?
#
loop_
_entity_poly.entity_id
_entity_poly.type
_entity_poly.pdbx_seq_one_letter_code
_entity_poly.pdbx_strand_id
1 'polypeptide(L)'
;MTLPLDSILTLRLVLGEILAEQLPQAGRQWLDTKVNLTNPVSIQTAFVAAPRFTGKQPVSLSPERRQQIAELRSHFSILAWPLDRVTRLYLLLHLPLEQKELFIQSIETLFETAEMNELVALYASLPVLPYPEAWVFRATEAVRSNMGLFSIHWPWGIPTLPSSFPNWPGTS
;
A
#
# COMPACT_ATOMS: atom_id res chain seq x y z
N MET A 1 3.45 -15.65 11.48
CA MET A 1 2.71 -14.77 12.41
C MET A 1 1.70 -14.02 11.54
N THR A 2 0.44 -14.47 11.53
CA THR A 2 -0.63 -13.83 10.76
C THR A 2 -0.90 -12.45 11.36
N LEU A 3 -0.99 -11.41 10.54
CA LEU A 3 -1.38 -10.09 11.00
C LEU A 3 -2.80 -10.18 11.61
N PRO A 4 -3.07 -9.58 12.79
CA PRO A 4 -4.41 -9.56 13.34
C PRO A 4 -5.35 -8.83 12.38
N LEU A 5 -6.43 -9.48 11.96
CA LEU A 5 -7.40 -8.91 11.04
C LEU A 5 -7.97 -7.59 11.59
N ASP A 6 -8.22 -7.51 12.89
CA ASP A 6 -8.70 -6.31 13.59
C ASP A 6 -7.79 -5.10 13.37
N SER A 7 -6.49 -5.31 13.36
CA SER A 7 -5.53 -4.22 13.17
C SER A 7 -5.52 -3.73 11.72
N ILE A 8 -5.74 -4.63 10.74
CA ILE A 8 -5.89 -4.27 9.33
C ILE A 8 -7.21 -3.49 9.12
N LEU A 9 -8.30 -3.94 9.76
CA LEU A 9 -9.59 -3.26 9.71
C LEU A 9 -9.50 -1.86 10.35
N THR A 10 -8.78 -1.72 11.46
CA THR A 10 -8.54 -0.42 12.10
C THR A 10 -7.73 0.50 11.19
N LEU A 11 -6.67 -0.01 10.54
CA LEU A 11 -5.91 0.77 9.56
C LEU A 11 -6.80 1.22 8.39
N ARG A 12 -7.66 0.33 7.89
CA ARG A 12 -8.62 0.65 6.82
C ARG A 12 -9.53 1.81 7.23
N LEU A 13 -10.06 1.80 8.45
CA LEU A 13 -10.90 2.89 8.97
C LEU A 13 -10.15 4.22 9.04
N VAL A 14 -8.95 4.23 9.63
CA VAL A 14 -8.11 5.44 9.74
C VAL A 14 -7.79 6.02 8.36
N LEU A 15 -7.42 5.16 7.39
CA LEU A 15 -7.16 5.60 6.01
C LEU A 15 -8.42 6.19 5.36
N GLY A 16 -9.59 5.60 5.59
CA GLY A 16 -10.86 6.11 5.08
C GLY A 16 -11.17 7.51 5.58
N GLU A 17 -10.97 7.78 6.87
CA GLU A 17 -11.16 9.12 7.46
C GLU A 17 -10.20 10.16 6.85
N ILE A 18 -8.91 9.81 6.74
CA ILE A 18 -7.89 10.67 6.12
C ILE A 18 -8.26 11.04 4.68
N LEU A 19 -8.74 10.05 3.90
CA LEU A 19 -9.17 10.27 2.53
C LEU A 19 -10.46 11.11 2.47
N ALA A 20 -11.41 10.90 3.38
CA ALA A 20 -12.66 11.66 3.44
C ALA A 20 -12.44 13.14 3.79
N GLU A 21 -11.39 13.46 4.55
CA GLU A 21 -10.99 14.83 4.89
C GLU A 21 -10.31 15.55 3.71
N GLN A 22 -9.56 14.83 2.87
CA GLN A 22 -8.65 15.45 1.89
C GLN A 22 -9.05 15.27 0.42
N LEU A 23 -9.92 14.32 0.11
CA LEU A 23 -10.39 14.12 -1.25
C LEU A 23 -11.48 15.14 -1.62
N PRO A 24 -11.53 15.59 -2.90
CA PRO A 24 -12.65 16.37 -3.39
C PRO A 24 -13.96 15.57 -3.28
N GLN A 25 -15.10 16.25 -3.20
CA GLN A 25 -16.42 15.62 -3.06
C GLN A 25 -16.67 14.52 -4.12
N ALA A 26 -16.35 14.80 -5.38
CA ALA A 26 -16.49 13.83 -6.46
C ALA A 26 -15.59 12.59 -6.27
N GLY A 27 -14.37 12.77 -5.77
CA GLY A 27 -13.45 11.68 -5.46
C GLY A 27 -13.94 10.79 -4.32
N ARG A 28 -14.55 11.41 -3.29
CA ARG A 28 -15.16 10.69 -2.15
C ARG A 28 -16.34 9.83 -2.59
N GLN A 29 -17.30 10.44 -3.31
CA GLN A 29 -18.47 9.71 -3.84
C GLN A 29 -18.08 8.56 -4.76
N TRP A 30 -17.07 8.78 -5.60
CA TRP A 30 -16.52 7.72 -6.44
C TRP A 30 -15.93 6.58 -5.60
N LEU A 31 -15.11 6.90 -4.59
CA LEU A 31 -14.47 5.91 -3.74
C LEU A 31 -15.49 5.07 -2.97
N ASP A 32 -16.48 5.72 -2.36
CA ASP A 32 -17.59 5.08 -1.62
C ASP A 32 -18.36 4.11 -2.52
N THR A 33 -18.64 4.52 -3.75
CA THR A 33 -19.30 3.65 -4.74
C THR A 33 -18.47 2.39 -5.03
N LYS A 34 -17.13 2.51 -5.11
CA LYS A 34 -16.27 1.37 -5.46
C LYS A 34 -16.08 0.39 -4.32
N VAL A 35 -15.92 0.87 -3.08
CA VAL A 35 -15.77 -0.03 -1.93
C VAL A 35 -17.04 -0.80 -1.60
N ASN A 36 -18.22 -0.25 -1.91
CA ASN A 36 -19.51 -0.91 -1.70
C ASN A 36 -19.82 -2.03 -2.69
N LEU A 37 -19.10 -2.13 -3.83
CA LEU A 37 -19.35 -3.18 -4.82
C LEU A 37 -18.84 -4.55 -4.38
N THR A 38 -17.94 -4.63 -3.39
CA THR A 38 -17.37 -5.86 -2.80
C THR A 38 -16.74 -6.89 -3.77
N ASN A 39 -16.75 -6.64 -5.07
CA ASN A 39 -16.19 -7.50 -6.10
C ASN A 39 -14.70 -7.18 -6.34
N PRO A 40 -13.79 -8.16 -6.22
CA PRO A 40 -12.35 -7.97 -6.46
C PRO A 40 -12.01 -7.28 -7.79
N VAL A 41 -12.68 -7.65 -8.88
CA VAL A 41 -12.42 -7.08 -10.22
C VAL A 41 -12.77 -5.59 -10.26
N SER A 42 -13.85 -5.20 -9.58
CA SER A 42 -14.25 -3.79 -9.48
C SER A 42 -13.23 -2.97 -8.67
N ILE A 43 -12.67 -3.56 -7.61
CA ILE A 43 -11.64 -2.94 -6.78
C ILE A 43 -10.32 -2.80 -7.54
N GLN A 44 -9.90 -3.84 -8.28
CA GLN A 44 -8.71 -3.78 -9.14
C GLN A 44 -8.84 -2.70 -10.23
N THR A 45 -10.00 -2.60 -10.86
CA THR A 45 -10.27 -1.55 -11.85
C THR A 45 -10.26 -0.16 -11.21
N ALA A 46 -10.81 -0.03 -10.00
CA ALA A 46 -10.76 1.23 -9.24
C ALA A 46 -9.32 1.61 -8.84
N PHE A 47 -8.47 0.63 -8.51
CA PHE A 47 -7.07 0.83 -8.16
C PHE A 47 -6.28 1.48 -9.31
N VAL A 48 -6.51 1.03 -10.55
CA VAL A 48 -5.91 1.63 -11.76
C VAL A 48 -6.50 3.02 -12.04
N ALA A 49 -7.81 3.18 -11.84
CA ALA A 49 -8.50 4.44 -12.13
C ALA A 49 -8.32 5.54 -11.06
N ALA A 50 -7.84 5.20 -9.85
CA ALA A 50 -7.68 6.10 -8.71
C ALA A 50 -7.11 7.49 -8.99
N PRO A 51 -6.00 7.68 -9.73
CA PRO A 51 -5.41 9.00 -9.95
C PRO A 51 -6.33 9.97 -10.70
N ARG A 52 -7.31 9.46 -11.46
CA ARG A 52 -8.28 10.28 -12.21
C ARG A 52 -9.28 10.98 -11.29
N PHE A 53 -9.49 10.46 -10.08
CA PHE A 53 -10.50 10.95 -9.13
C PHE A 53 -9.91 11.57 -7.87
N THR A 54 -8.66 11.24 -7.57
CA THR A 54 -8.02 11.58 -6.29
C THR A 54 -6.97 12.68 -6.42
N GLY A 55 -6.35 12.82 -7.60
CA GLY A 55 -5.20 13.70 -7.78
C GLY A 55 -3.93 13.12 -7.14
N LYS A 56 -2.82 13.86 -7.26
CA LYS A 56 -1.48 13.42 -6.83
C LYS A 56 -0.85 14.32 -5.77
N GLN A 57 -1.64 15.23 -5.20
CA GLN A 57 -1.21 16.07 -4.10
C GLN A 57 -0.79 15.19 -2.90
N PRO A 58 0.27 15.59 -2.18
CA PRO A 58 0.73 14.84 -1.02
C PRO A 58 -0.32 14.88 0.09
N VAL A 59 -0.47 13.76 0.80
CA VAL A 59 -1.33 13.67 1.99
C VAL A 59 -0.77 14.55 3.10
N SER A 60 -1.64 15.33 3.72
CA SER A 60 -1.35 16.09 4.93
C SER A 60 -1.77 15.27 6.15
N LEU A 61 -0.85 15.03 7.09
CA LEU A 61 -1.14 14.26 8.31
C LEU A 61 -0.88 15.10 9.53
N SER A 62 -1.87 15.19 10.43
CA SER A 62 -1.67 15.76 11.76
C SER A 62 -0.72 14.87 12.60
N PRO A 63 -0.05 15.41 13.63
CA PRO A 63 0.77 14.61 14.54
C PRO A 63 0.03 13.41 15.13
N GLU A 64 -1.25 13.58 15.46
CA GLU A 64 -2.11 12.55 16.05
C GLU A 64 -2.36 11.41 15.06
N ARG A 65 -2.67 11.72 13.79
CA ARG A 65 -2.84 10.70 12.74
C ARG A 65 -1.55 9.92 12.48
N ARG A 66 -0.39 10.59 12.52
CA ARG A 66 0.90 9.91 12.37
C ARG A 66 1.15 8.94 13.52
N GLN A 67 0.84 9.36 14.75
CA GLN A 67 0.97 8.50 15.93
C GLN A 67 0.01 7.30 15.85
N GLN A 68 -1.25 7.50 15.49
CA GLN A 68 -2.23 6.42 15.31
C GLN A 68 -1.74 5.36 14.31
N ILE A 69 -1.20 5.77 13.15
CA ILE A 69 -0.67 4.84 12.16
C ILE A 69 0.56 4.10 12.71
N ALA A 70 1.45 4.80 13.42
CA ALA A 70 2.65 4.20 14.01
C ALA A 70 2.32 3.18 15.12
N GLU A 71 1.27 3.42 15.90
CA GLU A 71 0.76 2.48 16.92
C GLU A 71 0.20 1.21 16.28
N LEU A 72 -0.48 1.33 15.14
CA LEU A 72 -0.99 0.17 14.40
C LEU A 72 0.14 -0.63 13.75
N ARG A 73 1.12 0.07 13.17
CA ARG A 73 2.24 -0.53 12.45
C ARG A 73 3.49 0.28 12.71
N SER A 74 4.29 -0.18 13.68
CA SER A 74 5.64 0.30 13.88
C SER A 74 6.38 0.23 12.55
N HIS A 75 7.08 1.31 12.17
CA HIS A 75 7.86 1.40 10.93
C HIS A 75 7.05 1.55 9.63
N PHE A 76 5.73 1.74 9.69
CA PHE A 76 4.93 2.11 8.52
C PHE A 76 4.54 3.60 8.56
N SER A 77 4.68 4.28 7.42
CA SER A 77 4.29 5.69 7.29
C SER A 77 3.82 5.99 5.88
N ILE A 78 2.73 6.75 5.79
CA ILE A 78 2.21 7.31 4.53
C ILE A 78 2.56 8.79 4.40
N LEU A 79 3.47 9.31 5.22
CA LEU A 79 3.87 10.72 5.19
C LEU A 79 4.38 11.10 3.80
N ALA A 80 3.86 12.22 3.28
CA ALA A 80 4.17 12.75 1.95
C ALA A 80 3.84 11.80 0.78
N TRP A 81 3.08 10.72 1.00
CA TRP A 81 2.54 9.94 -0.10
C TRP A 81 1.51 10.74 -0.88
N PRO A 82 1.45 10.61 -2.21
CA PRO A 82 0.39 11.23 -2.98
C PRO A 82 -0.96 10.57 -2.67
N LEU A 83 -2.05 11.33 -2.69
CA LEU A 83 -3.38 10.83 -2.33
C LEU A 83 -3.84 9.64 -3.17
N ASP A 84 -3.44 9.56 -4.45
CA ASP A 84 -3.73 8.39 -5.29
C ASP A 84 -3.08 7.11 -4.76
N ARG A 85 -1.87 7.19 -4.20
CA ARG A 85 -1.18 6.05 -3.58
C ARG A 85 -1.89 5.60 -2.29
N VAL A 86 -2.30 6.55 -1.45
CA VAL A 86 -3.06 6.24 -0.22
C VAL A 86 -4.41 5.61 -0.56
N THR A 87 -5.09 6.15 -1.58
CA THR A 87 -6.37 5.60 -2.07
C THR A 87 -6.20 4.17 -2.59
N ARG A 88 -5.13 3.91 -3.34
CA ARG A 88 -4.79 2.58 -3.82
C ARG A 88 -4.61 1.59 -2.66
N LEU A 89 -3.83 1.95 -1.65
CA LEU A 89 -3.70 1.12 -0.43
C LEU A 89 -5.06 0.85 0.21
N TYR A 90 -5.89 1.88 0.39
CA TYR A 90 -7.23 1.73 0.96
C TYR A 90 -8.12 0.77 0.15
N LEU A 91 -8.04 0.80 -1.18
CA LEU A 91 -8.73 -0.14 -2.06
C LEU A 91 -8.22 -1.58 -1.90
N LEU A 92 -6.90 -1.78 -1.81
CA LEU A 92 -6.32 -3.11 -1.57
C LEU A 92 -6.82 -3.69 -0.24
N LEU A 93 -6.95 -2.86 0.79
CA LEU A 93 -7.49 -3.31 2.07
C LEU A 93 -8.96 -3.73 1.99
N HIS A 94 -9.72 -3.34 0.96
CA HIS A 94 -11.13 -3.75 0.74
C HIS A 94 -11.29 -5.05 -0.05
N LEU A 95 -10.21 -5.64 -0.55
CA LEU A 95 -10.24 -6.99 -1.12
C LEU A 95 -10.65 -8.02 -0.03
N PRO A 96 -11.08 -9.24 -0.42
CA PRO A 96 -11.61 -10.23 0.51
C PRO A 96 -10.52 -10.80 1.44
N LEU A 97 -10.22 -10.07 2.53
CA LEU A 97 -9.11 -10.35 3.46
C LEU A 97 -9.18 -11.76 4.07
N GLU A 98 -10.39 -12.29 4.29
CA GLU A 98 -10.63 -13.60 4.89
C GLU A 98 -10.46 -14.78 3.90
N GLN A 99 -10.50 -14.51 2.59
CA GLN A 99 -10.34 -15.53 1.55
C GLN A 99 -8.92 -15.46 1.00
N LYS A 100 -7.98 -16.14 1.66
CA LYS A 100 -6.55 -16.09 1.37
C LYS A 100 -6.22 -16.25 -0.12
N GLU A 101 -6.73 -17.29 -0.76
CA GLU A 101 -6.43 -17.62 -2.16
C GLU A 101 -6.92 -16.53 -3.11
N LEU A 102 -8.17 -16.07 -2.92
CA LEU A 102 -8.78 -15.03 -3.74
C LEU A 102 -8.08 -13.67 -3.54
N PHE A 103 -7.71 -13.35 -2.30
CA PHE A 103 -6.95 -12.15 -1.98
C PHE A 103 -5.58 -12.17 -2.66
N ILE A 104 -4.83 -13.27 -2.51
CA ILE A 104 -3.50 -13.40 -3.07
C ILE A 104 -3.56 -13.31 -4.60
N GLN A 105 -4.46 -14.05 -5.23
CA GLN A 105 -4.66 -14.00 -6.67
C GLN A 105 -5.00 -12.58 -7.14
N SER A 106 -5.84 -11.85 -6.40
CA SER A 106 -6.23 -10.49 -6.77
C SER A 106 -5.05 -9.52 -6.78
N ILE A 107 -4.14 -9.63 -5.82
CA ILE A 107 -2.92 -8.81 -5.74
C ILE A 107 -1.91 -9.23 -6.81
N GLU A 108 -1.74 -10.53 -7.05
CA GLU A 108 -0.83 -11.05 -8.07
C GLU A 108 -1.24 -10.59 -9.48
N THR A 109 -2.54 -10.62 -9.81
CA THR A 109 -3.05 -10.05 -11.06
C THR A 109 -2.71 -8.57 -11.19
N LEU A 110 -2.80 -7.79 -10.10
CA LEU A 110 -2.39 -6.39 -10.13
C LEU A 110 -0.89 -6.25 -10.42
N PHE A 111 -0.04 -7.08 -9.82
CA PHE A 111 1.40 -7.06 -10.10
C PHE A 111 1.73 -7.38 -11.56
N GLU A 112 0.99 -8.27 -12.20
CA GLU A 112 1.20 -8.65 -13.60
C GLU A 112 0.86 -7.51 -14.57
N THR A 113 -0.15 -6.71 -14.24
CA THR A 113 -0.65 -5.64 -15.14
C THR A 113 -0.25 -4.22 -14.70
N ALA A 114 0.43 -4.06 -13.57
CA ALA A 114 0.67 -2.76 -12.97
C ALA A 114 1.72 -1.94 -13.72
N GLU A 115 1.38 -0.67 -13.91
CA GLU A 115 2.31 0.35 -14.38
C GLU A 115 3.22 0.85 -13.24
N MET A 116 4.25 1.67 -13.57
CA MET A 116 5.25 2.13 -12.59
C MET A 116 4.66 2.71 -11.29
N ASN A 117 3.67 3.59 -11.38
CA ASN A 117 3.06 4.22 -10.19
C ASN A 117 2.22 3.23 -9.36
N GLU A 118 1.67 2.22 -10.02
CA GLU A 118 0.88 1.16 -9.41
C GLU A 118 1.79 0.15 -8.72
N LEU A 119 2.90 -0.24 -9.35
CA LEU A 119 3.95 -1.05 -8.74
C LEU A 119 4.50 -0.39 -7.48
N VAL A 120 4.81 0.91 -7.52
CA VAL A 120 5.26 1.64 -6.33
C VAL A 120 4.19 1.59 -5.22
N ALA A 121 2.91 1.72 -5.55
CA ALA A 121 1.83 1.60 -4.57
C ALA A 121 1.70 0.17 -4.01
N LEU A 122 1.80 -0.86 -4.85
CA LEU A 122 1.73 -2.26 -4.46
C LEU A 122 2.89 -2.62 -3.53
N TYR A 123 4.13 -2.32 -3.92
CA TYR A 123 5.32 -2.60 -3.12
C TYR A 123 5.30 -1.88 -1.78
N ALA A 124 4.90 -0.60 -1.77
CA ALA A 124 4.79 0.17 -0.54
C ALA A 124 3.68 -0.34 0.40
N SER A 125 2.69 -1.07 -0.15
CA SER A 125 1.58 -1.64 0.62
C SER A 125 1.90 -3.03 1.19
N LEU A 126 2.86 -3.78 0.63
CA LEU A 126 3.19 -5.14 1.09
C LEU A 126 3.36 -5.29 2.61
N PRO A 127 4.02 -4.37 3.34
CA PRO A 127 4.20 -4.51 4.79
C PRO A 127 2.91 -4.48 5.61
N VAL A 128 1.81 -3.99 5.03
CA VAL A 128 0.50 -3.88 5.71
C VAL A 128 -0.52 -4.90 5.21
N LEU A 129 -0.25 -5.62 4.13
CA LEU A 129 -1.15 -6.64 3.58
C LEU A 129 -1.15 -7.92 4.45
N PRO A 130 -2.28 -8.64 4.55
CA PRO A 130 -2.33 -9.95 5.19
C PRO A 130 -1.47 -10.98 4.44
N TYR A 131 -1.16 -12.10 5.09
CA TYR A 131 -0.38 -13.22 4.52
C TYR A 131 1.05 -12.81 4.10
N PRO A 132 1.88 -12.26 5.02
CA PRO A 132 3.21 -11.76 4.69
C PRO A 132 4.12 -12.79 4.02
N GLU A 133 3.92 -14.09 4.28
CA GLU A 133 4.66 -15.18 3.65
C GLU A 133 4.50 -15.22 2.12
N ALA A 134 3.35 -14.79 1.58
CA ALA A 134 3.10 -14.75 0.15
C ALA A 134 3.92 -13.64 -0.56
N TRP A 135 4.29 -12.58 0.19
CA TRP A 135 4.88 -11.37 -0.38
C TRP A 135 6.40 -11.33 -0.34
N VAL A 136 7.06 -12.30 0.31
CA VAL A 136 8.52 -12.32 0.48
C VAL A 136 9.24 -12.31 -0.87
N PHE A 137 8.74 -13.09 -1.84
CA PHE A 137 9.31 -13.14 -3.18
C PHE A 137 9.15 -11.79 -3.90
N ARG A 138 7.96 -11.19 -3.84
CA ARG A 138 7.68 -9.87 -4.44
C ARG A 138 8.54 -8.77 -3.83
N ALA A 139 8.70 -8.76 -2.51
CA ALA A 139 9.58 -7.81 -1.82
C ALA A 139 11.04 -7.95 -2.26
N THR A 140 11.50 -9.18 -2.50
CA THR A 140 12.86 -9.45 -2.98
C THR A 140 13.06 -8.93 -4.41
N GLU A 141 12.09 -9.13 -5.29
CA GLU A 141 12.14 -8.63 -6.67
C GLU A 141 12.17 -7.09 -6.72
N ALA A 142 11.42 -6.41 -5.86
CA ALA A 142 11.44 -4.94 -5.77
C ALA A 142 12.85 -4.37 -5.52
N VAL A 143 13.61 -5.04 -4.65
CA VAL A 143 15.00 -4.67 -4.32
C VAL A 143 15.93 -4.93 -5.49
N ARG A 144 15.74 -6.07 -6.20
CA ARG A 144 16.57 -6.45 -7.35
C ARG A 144 16.36 -5.57 -8.57
N SER A 145 15.12 -5.08 -8.79
CA SER A 145 14.79 -4.24 -9.94
C SER A 145 15.16 -2.75 -9.76
N ASN A 146 15.84 -2.37 -8.68
CA ASN A 146 16.12 -0.96 -8.32
C ASN A 146 14.84 -0.09 -8.16
N MET A 147 13.66 -0.70 -8.16
CA MET A 147 12.38 -0.04 -7.87
C MET A 147 12.22 0.25 -6.37
N GLY A 148 12.95 -0.48 -5.52
CA GLY A 148 13.11 -0.18 -4.09
C GLY A 148 13.87 1.12 -3.80
N LEU A 149 14.49 1.75 -4.81
CA LEU A 149 15.27 2.98 -4.62
C LEU A 149 14.41 4.25 -4.58
N PHE A 150 13.17 4.20 -5.09
CA PHE A 150 12.36 5.41 -5.28
C PHE A 150 11.56 5.85 -4.04
N SER A 151 12.20 5.86 -2.87
CA SER A 151 11.64 6.25 -1.56
C SER A 151 11.01 5.10 -0.77
N ILE A 152 11.84 4.12 -0.41
CA ILE A 152 11.70 3.45 0.89
C ILE A 152 12.87 3.98 1.73
N HIS A 153 12.65 5.06 2.47
CA HIS A 153 13.49 5.28 3.66
C HIS A 153 13.24 4.04 4.52
N TRP A 154 14.23 3.17 4.61
CA TRP A 154 14.07 1.80 5.08
C TRP A 154 14.01 1.78 6.61
N PRO A 155 12.86 1.49 7.25
CA PRO A 155 12.76 1.46 8.70
C PRO A 155 12.91 0.04 9.27
N TRP A 156 13.24 -0.95 8.43
CA TRP A 156 13.41 -2.34 8.84
C TRP A 156 14.86 -2.62 9.18
N GLY A 157 15.21 -2.65 10.46
CA GLY A 157 16.50 -3.14 10.93
C GLY A 157 16.71 -4.62 10.57
N ILE A 158 17.14 -4.91 9.35
CA ILE A 158 17.65 -6.23 8.96
C ILE A 158 19.12 -6.29 9.42
N PRO A 159 19.51 -7.25 10.27
CA PRO A 159 20.91 -7.47 10.58
C PRO A 159 21.59 -8.04 9.34
N THR A 160 22.43 -7.21 8.71
CA THR A 160 23.39 -7.54 7.64
C THR A 160 22.81 -8.10 6.34
N LEU A 161 23.05 -7.37 5.25
CA LEU A 161 22.87 -7.84 3.89
C LEU A 161 23.68 -9.14 3.67
N PRO A 162 23.14 -10.16 2.97
CA PRO A 162 23.95 -11.29 2.54
C PRO A 162 25.07 -10.82 1.62
N SER A 163 26.26 -11.40 1.76
CA SER A 163 27.49 -11.06 1.05
C SER A 163 27.42 -11.20 -0.49
N SER A 164 26.28 -11.64 -1.02
CA SER A 164 25.99 -11.77 -2.44
C SER A 164 25.39 -10.51 -3.07
N PHE A 165 25.28 -9.40 -2.33
CA PHE A 165 24.86 -8.11 -2.89
C PHE A 165 26.00 -7.45 -3.69
N PRO A 166 25.74 -6.94 -4.91
CA PRO A 166 26.73 -6.15 -5.64
C PRO A 166 27.00 -4.81 -4.91
N ASN A 167 28.26 -4.37 -4.90
CA ASN A 167 28.68 -3.11 -4.28
C ASN A 167 27.88 -1.91 -4.83
N TRP A 168 27.44 -1.06 -3.92
CA TRP A 168 26.62 0.11 -4.20
C TRP A 168 27.42 1.25 -4.86
N PRO A 169 26.92 1.93 -5.91
CA PRO A 169 27.53 3.15 -6.41
C PRO A 169 27.12 4.31 -5.50
N GLY A 170 28.02 4.69 -4.59
CA GLY A 170 27.79 5.84 -3.70
C GLY A 170 28.49 5.76 -2.33
N THR A 171 29.21 4.68 -2.04
CA THR A 171 30.17 4.66 -0.94
C THR A 171 31.57 4.85 -1.52
N SER A 172 31.97 6.12 -1.63
CA SER A 172 33.36 6.56 -1.55
C SER A 172 33.43 7.63 -0.47
#